data_AF-A0A8M8V3G6-F1
#
_entry.id   AF-A0A8M8V3G6-F1
#
_cell.length_a   1.000
_cell.length_b   1.000
_cell.length_c   1.000
_cell.angle_alpha   90.00
_cell.angle_beta   90.00
_cell.angle_gamma   90.00
#
_symmetry.space_group_name_H-M   'P 1'
#
loop_
_entity.id
_entity.type
_entity.pdbx_description
1 polymer ?
#
loop_
_entity_poly.entity_id
_entity_poly.type
_entity_poly.pdbx_seq_one_letter_code
_entity_poly.pdbx_strand_id
1 'polypeptide(L)'
;MEPKTPPYESRSQSQKSTPPPSSAAARLWRPAAQRNLRNQWSNLNSLRQDWRSAASAGRSHATAIVNSYLSQNTTLGARRTLVCWCFGMEVRYMDGMEFGVLSDMPNIRKKACSKLFKQQELYRGKLLSSYRDMVAIVTRMVNTCKSMRCYLRGTSNSPLAQFSFSLEDDSDSGDCGGIPVFAFYSVASFEELAWEMVRMFVSELNLKRLLVMELLYIYDEKVAKVIGICWSDEFYDGEFDELSLLNLYSEETREPVLPCLRGCKSSTSAVQSKQQQDSNVLQVYLTTWLVEVNIDRCRVDEIFAIVGGEMHVDFS
;
A
#
# COMPACT_ATOMS: atom_id res chain seq x y z
N MET A 1 -1.04 20.21 -88.34
CA MET A 1 0.24 20.77 -87.85
C MET A 1 0.72 19.86 -86.73
N GLU A 2 1.79 19.12 -86.99
CA GLU A 2 2.63 18.40 -86.01
C GLU A 2 3.33 19.37 -85.02
N PRO A 3 4.12 18.92 -84.02
CA PRO A 3 3.98 17.82 -83.06
C PRO A 3 4.44 18.26 -81.63
N LYS A 4 4.39 17.38 -80.62
CA LYS A 4 5.46 17.19 -79.59
C LYS A 4 5.06 16.20 -78.48
N THR A 5 5.59 14.99 -78.55
CA THR A 5 6.16 14.23 -77.41
C THR A 5 7.62 14.70 -77.21
N PRO A 6 8.33 14.51 -76.06
CA PRO A 6 8.43 13.31 -75.19
C PRO A 6 8.63 13.66 -73.67
N PRO A 7 9.22 12.83 -72.76
CA PRO A 7 9.42 11.38 -72.71
C PRO A 7 8.84 10.69 -71.46
N TYR A 8 8.94 9.37 -71.52
CA TYR A 8 8.65 8.33 -70.53
C TYR A 8 9.68 8.34 -69.37
N GLU A 9 9.24 8.29 -68.11
CA GLU A 9 10.07 7.84 -66.97
C GLU A 9 9.24 7.03 -65.96
N SER A 10 9.42 5.71 -66.03
CA SER A 10 9.73 4.79 -64.92
C SER A 10 8.94 4.88 -63.60
N ARG A 11 7.86 4.10 -63.55
CA ARG A 11 7.55 3.03 -62.56
C ARG A 11 8.19 3.09 -61.15
N SER A 12 7.30 2.88 -60.16
CA SER A 12 7.49 2.15 -58.89
C SER A 12 7.55 2.97 -57.59
N GLN A 13 6.43 3.58 -57.18
CA GLN A 13 6.18 3.82 -55.76
C GLN A 13 5.41 2.63 -55.18
N SER A 14 6.16 1.59 -54.79
CA SER A 14 5.69 0.60 -53.83
C SER A 14 5.66 1.25 -52.46
N GLN A 15 4.52 1.83 -52.08
CA GLN A 15 4.23 2.11 -50.68
C GLN A 15 4.16 0.75 -49.95
N LYS A 16 5.28 0.35 -49.34
CA LYS A 16 5.27 -0.69 -48.30
C LYS A 16 4.61 -0.08 -47.07
N SER A 17 3.30 -0.26 -46.96
CA SER A 17 2.64 -0.24 -45.65
C SER A 17 3.18 -1.42 -44.85
N THR A 18 3.98 -1.12 -43.83
CA THR A 18 4.42 -2.11 -42.86
C THR A 18 3.18 -2.68 -42.17
N PRO A 19 2.95 -4.02 -42.19
CA PRO A 19 1.86 -4.61 -41.44
C PRO A 19 2.10 -4.42 -39.92
N PRO A 20 1.04 -4.37 -39.10
CA PRO A 20 1.20 -4.35 -37.64
C PRO A 20 2.03 -5.57 -37.21
N PRO A 21 2.93 -5.44 -36.22
CA PRO A 21 3.76 -6.54 -35.78
C PRO A 21 2.87 -7.70 -35.32
N SER A 22 3.09 -8.87 -35.92
CA SER A 22 2.46 -10.13 -35.54
C SER A 22 2.66 -10.39 -34.04
N SER A 23 1.61 -10.78 -33.32
CA SER A 23 1.63 -11.06 -31.87
C SER A 23 2.75 -12.01 -31.40
N ALA A 24 3.32 -12.81 -32.32
CA ALA A 24 4.45 -13.68 -32.07
C ALA A 24 5.77 -12.94 -31.78
N ALA A 25 5.98 -11.74 -32.35
CA ALA A 25 7.20 -10.97 -32.18
C ALA A 25 7.33 -10.37 -30.77
N ALA A 26 6.20 -9.97 -30.16
CA ALA A 26 6.14 -9.45 -28.79
C ALA A 26 6.33 -10.51 -27.68
N ARG A 27 6.49 -11.79 -28.07
CA ARG A 27 6.66 -12.93 -27.16
C ARG A 27 8.09 -13.48 -27.16
N LEU A 28 8.97 -12.91 -27.97
CA LEU A 28 10.35 -13.34 -28.15
C LEU A 28 11.22 -12.85 -26.99
N TRP A 29 11.66 -13.73 -26.09
CA TRP A 29 12.38 -13.30 -24.88
C TRP A 29 13.72 -14.01 -24.71
N ARG A 30 14.70 -13.31 -24.13
CA ARG A 30 15.98 -13.91 -23.71
C ARG A 30 15.84 -14.66 -22.38
N PRO A 31 16.68 -15.69 -22.13
CA PRO A 31 16.68 -16.41 -20.86
C PRO A 31 16.87 -15.53 -19.61
N ALA A 32 17.56 -14.39 -19.74
CA ALA A 32 17.72 -13.42 -18.64
C ALA A 32 16.38 -12.75 -18.27
N ALA A 33 15.64 -12.23 -19.25
CA ALA A 33 14.33 -11.61 -19.04
C ALA A 33 13.32 -12.60 -18.45
N GLN A 34 13.30 -13.84 -18.94
CA GLN A 34 12.44 -14.90 -18.42
C GLN A 34 12.73 -15.23 -16.95
N ARG A 35 14.01 -15.38 -16.58
CA ARG A 35 14.41 -15.62 -15.19
C ARG A 35 14.07 -14.44 -14.29
N ASN A 36 14.33 -13.22 -14.75
CA ASN A 36 13.97 -12.01 -14.01
C ASN A 36 12.47 -11.98 -13.73
N LEU A 37 11.64 -12.20 -14.75
CA LEU A 37 10.19 -12.14 -14.59
C LEU A 37 9.68 -13.20 -13.58
N ARG A 38 10.15 -14.45 -13.69
CA ARG A 38 9.83 -15.49 -12.70
C ARG A 38 10.23 -15.07 -11.28
N ASN A 39 11.43 -14.52 -11.11
CA ASN A 39 11.91 -14.04 -9.81
C ASN A 39 11.05 -12.90 -9.26
N GLN A 40 10.65 -11.94 -10.10
CA GLN A 40 9.78 -10.84 -9.67
C GLN A 40 8.40 -11.34 -9.23
N TRP A 41 7.82 -12.32 -9.93
CA TRP A 41 6.56 -12.92 -9.50
C TRP A 41 6.67 -13.74 -8.21
N SER A 42 7.78 -14.47 -8.02
CA SER A 42 8.08 -15.12 -6.73
C SER A 42 8.23 -14.10 -5.60
N ASN A 43 8.91 -12.98 -5.85
CA ASN A 43 9.03 -11.89 -4.90
C ASN A 43 7.66 -11.29 -4.54
N LEU A 44 6.80 -11.05 -5.54
CA LEU A 44 5.44 -10.58 -5.31
C LEU A 44 4.61 -11.54 -4.46
N ASN A 45 4.73 -12.86 -4.70
CA ASN A 45 4.03 -13.84 -3.89
C ASN A 45 4.49 -13.79 -2.42
N SER A 46 5.80 -13.70 -2.19
CA SER A 46 6.37 -13.54 -0.85
C SER A 46 5.87 -12.27 -0.15
N LEU A 47 5.95 -11.13 -0.85
CA LEU A 47 5.48 -9.83 -0.33
C LEU A 47 4.00 -9.83 0.01
N ARG A 48 3.16 -10.57 -0.73
CA ARG A 48 1.74 -10.75 -0.41
C ARG A 48 1.53 -11.47 0.92
N GLN A 49 2.36 -12.45 1.25
CA GLN A 49 2.30 -13.14 2.55
C GLN A 49 2.84 -12.26 3.68
N ASP A 50 3.91 -11.51 3.42
CA ASP A 50 4.44 -10.51 4.35
C ASP A 50 3.37 -9.47 4.70
N TRP A 51 2.64 -8.98 3.69
CA TRP A 51 1.52 -8.06 3.89
C TRP A 51 0.45 -8.65 4.82
N ARG A 52 0.02 -9.90 4.59
CA ARG A 52 -0.99 -10.57 5.43
C ARG A 52 -0.54 -10.64 6.89
N SER A 53 0.74 -10.92 7.11
CA SER A 53 1.35 -10.99 8.44
C SER A 53 1.36 -9.62 9.12
N ALA A 54 1.86 -8.59 8.43
CA ALA A 54 1.92 -7.22 8.93
C ALA A 54 0.52 -6.63 9.19
N ALA A 55 -0.43 -6.85 8.28
CA ALA A 55 -1.81 -6.44 8.43
C ALA A 55 -2.51 -7.12 9.61
N SER A 56 -2.27 -8.41 9.83
CA SER A 56 -2.82 -9.14 10.97
C SER A 56 -2.22 -8.67 12.30
N ALA A 57 -0.92 -8.40 12.35
CA ALA A 57 -0.25 -7.80 13.51
C ALA A 57 -0.83 -6.41 13.83
N GLY A 58 -0.93 -5.54 12.83
CA GLY A 58 -1.53 -4.21 12.97
C GLY A 58 -2.97 -4.28 13.48
N ARG A 59 -3.79 -5.21 12.98
CA ARG A 59 -5.15 -5.46 13.48
C ARG A 59 -5.18 -5.84 14.95
N SER A 60 -4.27 -6.72 15.38
CA SER A 60 -4.17 -7.14 16.78
C SER A 60 -3.84 -5.94 17.68
N HIS A 61 -2.93 -5.07 17.24
CA HIS A 61 -2.57 -3.84 17.96
C HIS A 61 -3.71 -2.81 17.97
N ALA A 62 -4.39 -2.60 16.85
CA ALA A 62 -5.59 -1.78 16.75
C ALA A 62 -6.70 -2.27 17.69
N THR A 63 -6.94 -3.58 17.73
CA THR A 63 -7.93 -4.20 18.63
C THR A 63 -7.56 -3.98 20.09
N ALA A 64 -6.27 -4.10 20.44
CA ALA A 64 -5.79 -3.83 21.79
C ALA A 64 -6.00 -2.36 22.20
N ILE A 65 -5.80 -1.40 21.29
CA ILE A 65 -6.07 0.02 21.51
C ILE A 65 -7.56 0.25 21.77
N VAL A 66 -8.44 -0.28 20.89
CA VAL A 66 -9.90 -0.16 21.02
C VAL A 66 -10.41 -0.78 22.32
N ASN A 67 -9.95 -1.99 22.67
CA ASN A 67 -10.34 -2.66 23.91
C ASN A 67 -9.92 -1.84 25.14
N SER A 68 -8.72 -1.24 25.09
CA SER A 68 -8.23 -0.36 26.15
C SER A 68 -9.10 0.88 26.29
N TYR A 69 -9.46 1.52 25.17
CA TYR A 69 -10.34 2.69 25.13
C TYR A 69 -11.75 2.39 25.65
N LEU A 70 -12.37 1.30 25.18
CA LEU A 70 -13.72 0.91 25.61
C LEU A 70 -13.77 0.55 27.09
N SER A 71 -12.73 -0.12 27.60
CA SER A 71 -12.62 -0.41 29.04
C SER A 71 -12.61 0.87 29.86
N GLN A 72 -11.97 1.94 29.38
CA GLN A 72 -11.97 3.24 30.04
C GLN A 72 -13.33 3.94 30.01
N ASN A 73 -14.06 3.89 28.89
CA ASN A 73 -15.34 4.59 28.73
C ASN A 73 -16.53 3.90 29.42
N THR A 74 -16.54 2.57 29.49
CA THR A 74 -17.68 1.81 30.03
C THR A 74 -17.88 2.04 31.54
N THR A 75 -16.81 2.36 32.28
CA THR A 75 -16.88 2.72 33.72
C THR A 75 -17.25 4.19 33.97
N LEU A 76 -17.13 5.07 32.96
CA LEU A 76 -17.52 6.48 33.05
C LEU A 76 -19.04 6.72 32.86
N GLY A 77 -19.78 5.70 32.39
CA GLY A 77 -21.23 5.76 32.25
C GLY A 77 -22.01 5.85 33.57
N ALA A 78 -21.37 5.62 34.72
CA ALA A 78 -22.05 5.54 36.01
C ALA A 78 -22.03 6.82 36.86
N ARG A 79 -21.10 7.78 36.66
CA ARG A 79 -21.07 9.04 37.46
C ARG A 79 -20.48 10.20 36.67
N ARG A 80 -21.34 10.96 35.96
CA ARG A 80 -21.02 12.30 35.48
C ARG A 80 -21.43 13.33 36.53
N THR A 81 -20.48 13.78 37.34
CA THR A 81 -20.55 15.10 37.97
C THR A 81 -19.22 15.80 37.80
N LEU A 82 -19.29 17.06 37.36
CA LEU A 82 -18.18 17.98 37.18
C LEU A 82 -17.24 17.95 38.40
N VAL A 83 -15.93 18.04 38.14
CA VAL A 83 -14.92 18.92 38.79
C VAL A 83 -13.52 18.29 38.65
N CYS A 84 -12.51 19.15 38.52
CA CYS A 84 -11.06 18.91 38.61
C CYS A 84 -10.31 18.54 37.31
N TRP A 85 -10.21 19.53 36.44
CA TRP A 85 -9.30 19.57 35.29
C TRP A 85 -7.95 20.11 35.74
N CYS A 86 -6.95 19.25 35.98
CA CYS A 86 -5.52 19.57 35.80
C CYS A 86 -4.57 18.37 36.04
N PHE A 87 -5.02 17.25 36.60
CA PHE A 87 -4.14 16.08 36.86
C PHE A 87 -4.79 14.70 36.62
N GLY A 88 -6.04 14.64 36.16
CA GLY A 88 -6.89 13.45 36.31
C GLY A 88 -7.43 12.89 35.00
N MET A 89 -6.63 12.15 34.23
CA MET A 89 -7.19 11.26 33.20
C MET A 89 -6.66 9.82 33.33
N GLU A 90 -5.38 9.64 33.72
CA GLU A 90 -4.89 8.35 34.25
C GLU A 90 -5.72 7.90 35.46
N VAL A 91 -6.16 8.84 36.29
CA VAL A 91 -6.89 8.57 37.54
C VAL A 91 -8.35 8.16 37.28
N ARG A 92 -8.95 8.53 36.14
CA ARG A 92 -10.42 8.41 35.93
C ARG A 92 -10.93 6.99 35.68
N TYR A 93 -10.17 6.14 34.98
CA TYR A 93 -10.56 4.72 34.82
C TYR A 93 -10.54 3.98 36.16
N MET A 94 -9.54 4.28 36.99
CA MET A 94 -9.37 3.62 38.27
C MET A 94 -10.28 4.22 39.36
N ASP A 95 -10.64 5.51 39.29
CA ASP A 95 -11.51 6.21 40.26
C ASP A 95 -12.92 5.63 40.39
N GLY A 96 -13.46 5.03 39.33
CA GLY A 96 -14.73 4.30 39.39
C GLY A 96 -14.63 2.83 39.77
N MET A 97 -13.43 2.26 39.88
CA MET A 97 -13.23 0.83 40.07
C MET A 97 -13.16 0.46 41.56
N GLU A 98 -14.04 -0.45 42.01
CA GLU A 98 -13.97 -1.01 43.36
C GLU A 98 -12.82 -2.01 43.47
N PHE A 99 -11.79 -1.65 44.21
CA PHE A 99 -10.62 -2.51 44.44
C PHE A 99 -10.86 -3.58 45.52
N GLY A 100 -12.03 -3.56 46.18
CA GLY A 100 -12.34 -4.45 47.30
C GLY A 100 -11.23 -4.46 48.35
N VAL A 101 -10.75 -5.65 48.72
CA VAL A 101 -9.65 -5.86 49.68
C VAL A 101 -8.33 -5.16 49.27
N LEU A 102 -8.17 -4.82 47.98
CA LEU A 102 -6.99 -4.13 47.49
C LEU A 102 -7.04 -2.60 47.70
N SER A 103 -8.17 -2.03 48.16
CA SER A 103 -8.30 -0.59 48.44
C SER A 103 -7.28 -0.09 49.46
N ASP A 104 -6.93 -0.96 50.40
CA ASP A 104 -6.08 -0.63 51.53
C ASP A 104 -4.59 -0.64 51.15
N MET A 105 -4.25 -1.11 49.94
CA MET A 105 -2.88 -1.06 49.43
C MET A 105 -2.53 0.35 48.93
N PRO A 106 -1.58 1.04 49.58
CA PRO A 106 -1.18 2.37 49.16
C PRO A 106 -0.58 2.33 47.74
N ASN A 107 -0.94 3.33 46.93
CA ASN A 107 -0.48 3.50 45.54
C ASN A 107 -0.95 2.43 44.53
N ILE A 108 -1.84 1.49 44.87
CA ILE A 108 -2.32 0.46 43.92
C ILE A 108 -2.92 1.09 42.66
N ARG A 109 -3.73 2.14 42.86
CA ARG A 109 -4.35 2.97 41.82
C ARG A 109 -3.28 3.55 40.89
N LYS A 110 -2.31 4.29 41.46
CA LYS A 110 -1.21 4.92 40.70
C LYS A 110 -0.38 3.90 39.92
N LYS A 111 -0.09 2.74 40.50
CA LYS A 111 0.65 1.66 39.83
C LYS A 111 -0.17 1.04 38.69
N ALA A 112 -1.46 0.84 38.89
CA ALA A 112 -2.35 0.29 37.86
C ALA A 112 -2.58 1.29 36.71
N CYS A 113 -2.77 2.58 37.00
CA CYS A 113 -2.77 3.67 36.01
C CYS A 113 -1.49 3.64 35.16
N SER A 114 -0.33 3.66 35.82
CA SER A 114 0.96 3.69 35.13
C SER A 114 1.21 2.44 34.27
N LYS A 115 0.76 1.27 34.73
CA LYS A 115 0.81 0.04 33.92
C LYS A 115 -0.08 0.13 32.69
N LEU A 116 -1.31 0.61 32.84
CA LEU A 116 -2.25 0.78 31.74
C LEU A 116 -1.71 1.78 30.70
N PHE A 117 -1.18 2.92 31.14
CA PHE A 117 -0.56 3.91 30.27
C PHE A 117 0.62 3.34 29.49
N LYS A 118 1.53 2.61 30.16
CA LYS A 118 2.65 1.94 29.48
C LYS A 118 2.19 0.89 28.46
N GLN A 119 1.13 0.16 28.79
CA GLN A 119 0.53 -0.83 27.88
C GLN A 119 -0.08 -0.15 26.64
N GLN A 120 -0.72 0.99 26.85
CA GLN A 120 -1.32 1.83 25.82
C GLN A 120 -0.26 2.41 24.87
N GLU A 121 0.81 3.03 25.39
CA GLU A 121 1.94 3.51 24.59
C GLU A 121 2.61 2.38 23.79
N LEU A 122 2.73 1.20 24.40
CA LEU A 122 3.30 0.02 23.74
C LEU A 122 2.48 -0.40 22.51
N TYR A 123 1.15 -0.49 22.63
CA TYR A 123 0.31 -0.87 21.49
C TYR A 123 0.27 0.20 20.41
N ARG A 124 0.34 1.48 20.79
CA ARG A 124 0.52 2.58 19.86
C ARG A 124 1.79 2.42 19.03
N GLY A 125 2.94 2.24 19.69
CA GLY A 125 4.21 2.05 19.00
C GLY A 125 4.21 0.82 18.09
N LYS A 126 3.57 -0.27 18.52
CA LYS A 126 3.42 -1.49 17.71
C LYS A 126 2.50 -1.30 16.51
N LEU A 127 1.39 -0.58 16.65
CA LEU A 127 0.51 -0.26 15.51
C LEU A 127 1.27 0.55 14.45
N LEU A 128 2.00 1.57 14.87
CA LEU A 128 2.84 2.39 13.99
C LEU A 128 3.93 1.56 13.30
N SER A 129 4.58 0.64 14.03
CA SER A 129 5.55 -0.28 13.44
C SER A 129 4.93 -1.18 12.38
N SER A 130 3.76 -1.78 12.66
CA SER A 130 3.06 -2.61 11.67
C SER A 130 2.60 -1.81 10.45
N TYR A 131 2.22 -0.55 10.63
CA TYR A 131 1.93 0.36 9.52
C TYR A 131 3.17 0.61 8.67
N ARG A 132 4.30 0.96 9.27
CA ARG A 132 5.57 1.15 8.57
C ARG A 132 5.99 -0.11 7.80
N ASP A 133 5.82 -1.29 8.39
CA ASP A 133 6.09 -2.55 7.71
C ASP A 133 5.21 -2.71 6.46
N MET A 134 3.91 -2.38 6.55
CA MET A 134 3.00 -2.39 5.40
C MET A 134 3.42 -1.40 4.30
N VAL A 135 3.85 -0.19 4.65
CA VAL A 135 4.37 0.79 3.68
C VAL A 135 5.60 0.23 2.97
N ALA A 136 6.58 -0.28 3.72
CA ALA A 136 7.79 -0.87 3.16
C ALA A 136 7.51 -2.06 2.23
N ILE A 137 6.53 -2.91 2.58
CA ILE A 137 6.11 -4.04 1.75
C ILE A 137 5.52 -3.55 0.42
N VAL A 138 4.61 -2.58 0.44
CA VAL A 138 3.98 -2.05 -0.79
C VAL A 138 4.98 -1.30 -1.65
N THR A 139 5.90 -0.55 -1.04
CA THR A 139 7.05 0.06 -1.72
C THR A 139 7.89 -0.99 -2.47
N ARG A 140 8.19 -2.11 -1.80
CA ARG A 140 8.89 -3.23 -2.46
C ARG A 140 8.07 -3.83 -3.59
N MET A 141 6.75 -4.00 -3.42
CA MET A 141 5.88 -4.49 -4.50
C MET A 141 5.90 -3.57 -5.74
N VAL A 142 5.84 -2.26 -5.55
CA VAL A 142 5.93 -1.26 -6.63
C VAL A 142 7.29 -1.36 -7.35
N ASN A 143 8.38 -1.42 -6.59
CA ASN A 143 9.72 -1.55 -7.16
C ASN A 143 9.92 -2.88 -7.90
N THR A 144 9.32 -3.97 -7.41
CA THR A 144 9.27 -5.26 -8.10
C THR A 144 8.53 -5.18 -9.42
N CYS A 145 7.40 -4.46 -9.50
CA CYS A 145 6.69 -4.23 -10.76
C CYS A 145 7.54 -3.44 -11.76
N LYS A 146 8.14 -2.32 -11.31
CA LYS A 146 9.03 -1.49 -12.14
C LYS A 146 10.23 -2.26 -12.70
N SER A 147 10.69 -3.28 -11.98
CA SER A 147 11.87 -4.09 -12.33
C SER A 147 11.53 -5.36 -13.14
N MET A 148 10.29 -5.54 -13.60
CA MET A 148 9.91 -6.72 -14.39
C MET A 148 10.52 -6.72 -15.79
N ARG A 149 10.66 -5.52 -16.38
CA ARG A 149 11.32 -5.35 -17.68
C ARG A 149 12.83 -5.40 -17.54
N CYS A 150 13.47 -5.93 -18.58
CA CYS A 150 14.91 -6.10 -18.65
C CYS A 150 15.38 -5.41 -19.92
N TYR A 151 16.21 -4.38 -19.79
CA TYR A 151 16.72 -3.57 -20.90
C TYR A 151 18.17 -3.90 -21.18
N LEU A 152 18.58 -3.85 -22.44
CA LEU A 152 19.99 -4.02 -22.81
C LEU A 152 20.79 -2.77 -22.41
N ARG A 153 21.92 -2.97 -21.73
CA ARG A 153 22.83 -1.90 -21.32
C ARG A 153 24.10 -1.94 -22.17
N GLY A 154 24.37 -0.88 -22.94
CA GLY A 154 25.60 -0.68 -23.71
C GLY A 154 25.44 -0.64 -25.24
N THR A 155 26.50 -0.21 -25.93
CA THR A 155 26.56 -0.19 -27.40
C THR A 155 26.55 -1.62 -27.95
N SER A 156 25.96 -1.82 -29.14
CA SER A 156 25.77 -3.10 -29.85
C SER A 156 27.02 -3.98 -30.06
N ASN A 157 28.19 -3.52 -29.64
CA ASN A 157 29.51 -4.10 -29.95
C ASN A 157 30.21 -4.71 -28.72
N SER A 158 29.59 -4.75 -27.54
CA SER A 158 30.17 -5.40 -26.36
C SER A 158 29.94 -6.92 -26.37
N PRO A 159 30.97 -7.76 -26.15
CA PRO A 159 30.84 -9.22 -26.14
C PRO A 159 30.07 -9.77 -24.92
N LEU A 160 29.84 -8.94 -23.89
CA LEU A 160 28.99 -9.27 -22.73
C LEU A 160 27.76 -8.36 -22.72
N ALA A 161 26.58 -8.97 -22.86
CA ALA A 161 25.30 -8.30 -22.67
C ALA A 161 25.15 -7.91 -21.19
N GLN A 162 25.17 -6.61 -20.90
CA GLN A 162 24.78 -6.08 -19.61
C GLN A 162 23.29 -5.75 -19.64
N PHE A 163 22.62 -5.85 -18.50
CA PHE A 163 21.18 -5.60 -18.41
C PHE A 163 20.88 -4.55 -17.33
N SER A 164 19.83 -3.79 -17.59
CA SER A 164 19.32 -2.71 -16.76
C SER A 164 17.84 -2.94 -16.48
N PHE A 165 17.35 -2.44 -15.35
CA PHE A 165 15.92 -2.39 -15.03
C PHE A 165 15.31 -1.00 -15.30
N SER A 166 16.15 -0.05 -15.75
CA SER A 166 15.76 1.28 -16.23
C SER A 166 16.01 1.42 -17.72
N LEU A 167 15.08 2.05 -18.42
CA LEU A 167 15.18 2.37 -19.83
C LEU A 167 16.32 3.38 -20.05
N GLU A 168 17.35 3.02 -20.82
CA GLU A 168 18.40 3.94 -21.27
C GLU A 168 18.22 4.33 -22.77
N ASP A 169 17.47 3.53 -23.55
CA ASP A 169 17.22 3.71 -24.99
C ASP A 169 15.73 3.52 -25.27
N ASP A 170 15.05 4.55 -25.80
CA ASP A 170 13.61 4.57 -26.10
C ASP A 170 13.17 3.51 -27.13
N SER A 171 14.11 2.86 -27.81
CA SER A 171 13.81 1.81 -28.79
C SER A 171 13.67 0.39 -28.19
N ASP A 172 14.07 0.18 -26.93
CA ASP A 172 14.00 -1.13 -26.27
C ASP A 172 12.67 -1.32 -25.52
N SER A 173 11.88 -2.30 -25.96
CA SER A 173 10.59 -2.62 -25.33
C SER A 173 10.72 -3.32 -23.97
N GLY A 174 11.94 -3.69 -23.56
CA GLY A 174 12.24 -4.34 -22.29
C GLY A 174 12.00 -5.86 -22.28
N ASP A 175 11.73 -6.43 -23.46
CA ASP A 175 11.63 -7.88 -23.71
C ASP A 175 12.95 -8.51 -24.19
N CYS A 176 13.94 -7.68 -24.54
CA CYS A 176 15.26 -8.04 -25.07
C CYS A 176 15.26 -8.88 -26.37
N GLY A 177 14.11 -9.08 -27.02
CA GLY A 177 13.90 -10.05 -28.10
C GLY A 177 14.25 -11.51 -27.72
N GLY A 178 14.16 -12.46 -28.66
CA GLY A 178 14.54 -13.87 -28.40
C GLY A 178 13.63 -14.94 -29.02
N ILE A 179 13.36 -16.00 -28.27
CA ILE A 179 12.52 -17.15 -28.68
C ILE A 179 11.20 -17.06 -27.92
N PRO A 180 10.04 -17.41 -28.53
CA PRO A 180 8.79 -17.40 -27.80
C PRO A 180 8.79 -18.53 -26.78
N VAL A 181 8.74 -18.19 -25.49
CA VAL A 181 8.73 -19.17 -24.38
C VAL A 181 7.37 -19.23 -23.69
N PHE A 182 6.60 -18.15 -23.72
CA PHE A 182 5.26 -18.08 -23.16
C PHE A 182 4.21 -18.14 -24.27
N ALA A 183 3.18 -18.96 -24.05
CA ALA A 183 2.22 -19.35 -25.08
C ALA A 183 1.23 -18.22 -25.41
N PHE A 184 0.92 -17.35 -24.44
CA PHE A 184 -0.18 -16.41 -24.49
C PHE A 184 0.21 -14.97 -24.13
N TYR A 185 1.14 -14.76 -23.18
CA TYR A 185 1.39 -13.42 -22.60
C TYR A 185 2.76 -12.82 -22.97
N SER A 186 2.80 -11.50 -23.16
CA SER A 186 4.03 -10.71 -23.32
C SER A 186 4.53 -10.19 -21.96
N VAL A 187 5.78 -9.69 -21.87
CA VAL A 187 6.31 -9.11 -20.63
C VAL A 187 5.42 -7.97 -20.13
N ALA A 188 4.95 -7.13 -21.05
CA ALA A 188 4.01 -6.05 -20.72
C ALA A 188 2.69 -6.58 -20.14
N SER A 189 2.16 -7.70 -20.66
CA SER A 189 0.94 -8.30 -20.09
C SER A 189 1.16 -8.78 -18.65
N PHE A 190 2.30 -9.38 -18.36
CA PHE A 190 2.64 -9.76 -16.98
C PHE A 190 2.83 -8.55 -16.07
N GLU A 191 3.51 -7.51 -16.56
CA GLU A 191 3.66 -6.27 -15.81
C GLU A 191 2.32 -5.61 -15.50
N GLU A 192 1.38 -5.58 -16.45
CA GLU A 192 0.03 -5.05 -16.22
C GLU A 192 -0.75 -5.85 -15.18
N LEU A 193 -0.67 -7.19 -15.21
CA LEU A 193 -1.29 -8.03 -14.17
C LEU A 193 -0.67 -7.76 -12.78
N ALA A 194 0.64 -7.56 -12.73
CA ALA A 194 1.34 -7.21 -11.49
C ALA A 194 0.89 -5.84 -10.97
N TRP A 195 0.81 -4.83 -11.84
CA TRP A 195 0.30 -3.50 -11.48
C TRP A 195 -1.16 -3.52 -11.05
N GLU A 196 -2.00 -4.31 -11.71
CA GLU A 196 -3.40 -4.50 -11.31
C GLU A 196 -3.49 -4.95 -9.85
N MET A 197 -2.72 -5.97 -9.48
CA MET A 197 -2.62 -6.44 -8.10
C MET A 197 -2.07 -5.36 -7.17
N VAL A 198 -0.91 -4.77 -7.47
CA VAL A 198 -0.25 -3.80 -6.58
C VAL A 198 -1.10 -2.56 -6.33
N ARG A 199 -1.90 -2.11 -7.32
CA ARG A 199 -2.85 -1.00 -7.13
C ARG A 199 -3.90 -1.29 -6.05
N MET A 200 -4.30 -2.55 -5.88
CA MET A 200 -5.21 -2.96 -4.79
C MET A 200 -4.54 -2.74 -3.43
N PHE A 201 -3.29 -3.18 -3.28
CA PHE A 201 -2.51 -3.02 -2.04
C PHE A 201 -2.20 -1.56 -1.73
N VAL A 202 -1.86 -0.74 -2.74
CA VAL A 202 -1.66 0.72 -2.58
C VAL A 202 -2.94 1.39 -2.08
N SER A 203 -4.09 1.03 -2.66
CA SER A 203 -5.39 1.59 -2.25
C SER A 203 -5.77 1.16 -0.82
N GLU A 204 -5.50 -0.10 -0.47
CA GLU A 204 -5.72 -0.62 0.87
C GLU A 204 -4.79 0.02 1.90
N LEU A 205 -3.52 0.25 1.55
CA LEU A 205 -2.56 0.95 2.41
C LEU A 205 -3.05 2.37 2.73
N ASN A 206 -3.55 3.09 1.73
CA ASN A 206 -4.08 4.44 1.93
C ASN A 206 -5.25 4.45 2.93
N LEU A 207 -6.17 3.48 2.80
CA LEU A 207 -7.26 3.31 3.77
C LEU A 207 -6.73 2.96 5.16
N LYS A 208 -5.75 2.05 5.26
CA LYS A 208 -5.14 1.69 6.55
C LYS A 208 -4.43 2.88 7.19
N ARG A 209 -3.81 3.78 6.43
CA ARG A 209 -3.24 5.04 6.94
C ARG A 209 -4.31 5.89 7.63
N LEU A 210 -5.48 6.04 7.02
CA LEU A 210 -6.61 6.74 7.62
C LEU A 210 -7.07 6.09 8.92
N LEU A 211 -7.17 4.76 8.95
CA LEU A 211 -7.54 4.04 10.16
C LEU A 211 -6.49 4.18 11.26
N VAL A 212 -5.19 4.13 10.92
CA VAL A 212 -4.10 4.37 11.88
C VAL A 212 -4.24 5.76 12.50
N MET A 213 -4.43 6.80 11.69
CA MET A 213 -4.64 8.17 12.19
C MET A 213 -5.79 8.23 13.21
N GLU A 214 -6.95 7.70 12.86
CA GLU A 214 -8.14 7.73 13.72
C GLU A 214 -7.92 6.93 15.02
N LEU A 215 -7.30 5.76 14.94
CA LEU A 215 -6.95 4.93 16.10
C LEU A 215 -5.94 5.61 17.03
N LEU A 216 -4.99 6.37 16.47
CA LEU A 216 -4.05 7.18 17.23
C LEU A 216 -4.72 8.40 17.86
N TYR A 217 -5.75 8.95 17.22
CA TYR A 217 -6.51 10.09 17.74
C TYR A 217 -7.34 9.73 18.98
N ILE A 218 -7.94 8.52 18.99
CA ILE A 218 -8.74 7.99 20.12
C ILE A 218 -7.93 7.88 21.42
N TYR A 219 -6.61 7.83 21.31
CA TYR A 219 -5.67 7.64 22.41
C TYR A 219 -5.68 8.77 23.45
N ASP A 220 -5.99 10.02 23.09
CA ASP A 220 -6.00 11.14 24.06
C ASP A 220 -6.62 12.45 23.54
N GLU A 221 -7.59 13.04 24.26
CA GLU A 221 -8.09 14.40 23.98
C GLU A 221 -7.05 15.51 24.25
N LYS A 222 -6.03 15.29 25.10
CA LYS A 222 -4.95 16.23 25.38
C LYS A 222 -3.71 15.99 24.52
N VAL A 223 -3.26 14.75 24.33
CA VAL A 223 -2.19 14.42 23.39
C VAL A 223 -2.63 14.61 21.93
N ALA A 224 -3.91 14.45 21.55
CA ALA A 224 -4.37 14.91 20.24
C ALA A 224 -4.31 16.44 20.08
N LYS A 225 -4.43 17.21 21.18
CA LYS A 225 -4.22 18.67 21.19
C LYS A 225 -2.76 19.10 21.25
N VAL A 226 -1.85 18.24 21.73
CA VAL A 226 -0.42 18.53 21.91
C VAL A 226 0.44 17.96 20.78
N ILE A 227 0.09 16.79 20.24
CA ILE A 227 0.74 16.16 19.08
C ILE A 227 0.05 16.57 17.78
N GLY A 228 -1.23 16.97 17.82
CA GLY A 228 -1.89 17.59 16.67
C GLY A 228 -1.91 16.72 15.42
N ILE A 229 -1.92 15.38 15.56
CA ILE A 229 -1.80 14.42 14.44
C ILE A 229 -2.86 14.75 13.40
N CYS A 230 -2.41 15.46 12.37
CA CYS A 230 -3.16 15.83 11.21
C CYS A 230 -2.96 14.75 10.15
N TRP A 231 -3.91 14.64 9.24
CA TRP A 231 -3.73 13.85 8.03
C TRP A 231 -2.45 14.24 7.26
N SER A 232 -2.07 15.53 7.36
CA SER A 232 -0.91 16.14 6.73
C SER A 232 0.41 15.95 7.51
N ASP A 233 0.42 15.20 8.60
CA ASP A 233 1.64 14.90 9.38
C ASP A 233 2.24 13.55 8.99
N GLU A 234 3.56 13.44 9.11
CA GLU A 234 4.27 12.16 9.02
C GLU A 234 4.06 11.34 10.30
N PHE A 235 3.80 10.04 10.15
CA PHE A 235 3.76 9.10 11.27
C PHE A 235 5.16 8.65 11.71
N TYR A 236 6.14 8.76 10.82
CA TYR A 236 7.55 8.49 11.06
C TYR A 236 8.40 9.22 10.03
N ASP A 237 9.65 9.51 10.38
CA ASP A 237 10.59 10.22 9.52
C ASP A 237 10.74 9.52 8.15
N GLY A 238 10.47 10.27 7.07
CA GLY A 238 10.60 9.79 5.69
C GLY A 238 9.37 9.06 5.15
N GLU A 239 8.24 9.08 5.85
CA GLU A 239 6.97 8.52 5.35
C GLU A 239 6.58 9.16 4.00
N PHE A 240 6.71 10.48 3.84
CA PHE A 240 6.24 11.16 2.64
C PHE A 240 7.03 10.79 1.39
N ASP A 241 8.33 10.52 1.50
CA ASP A 241 9.14 10.03 0.38
C ASP A 241 8.61 8.67 -0.11
N GLU A 242 8.25 7.78 0.82
CA GLU A 242 7.64 6.49 0.50
C GLU A 242 6.24 6.66 -0.08
N LEU A 243 5.41 7.54 0.47
CA LEU A 243 4.07 7.81 -0.07
C LEU A 243 4.13 8.45 -1.47
N SER A 244 5.10 9.34 -1.74
CA SER A 244 5.33 9.94 -3.06
C SER A 244 5.69 8.86 -4.08
N LEU A 245 6.57 7.91 -3.71
CA LEU A 245 6.88 6.75 -4.55
C LEU A 245 5.66 5.88 -4.90
N LEU A 246 4.66 5.84 -4.00
CA LEU A 246 3.41 5.11 -4.16
C LEU A 246 2.31 5.92 -4.87
N ASN A 247 2.58 7.17 -5.27
CA ASN A 247 1.58 8.15 -5.75
C ASN A 247 0.44 8.39 -4.74
N LEU A 248 0.74 8.26 -3.45
CA LEU A 248 -0.15 8.57 -2.33
C LEU A 248 0.18 9.91 -1.67
N TYR A 249 1.13 10.67 -2.22
CA TYR A 249 1.46 12.03 -1.80
C TYR A 249 1.29 12.97 -2.98
N SER A 250 0.59 14.08 -2.75
CA SER A 250 0.36 15.12 -3.76
C SER A 250 1.39 16.23 -3.59
N GLU A 251 2.27 16.39 -4.58
CA GLU A 251 3.27 17.48 -4.59
C GLU A 251 2.62 18.87 -4.69
N GLU A 252 1.44 18.95 -5.30
CA GLU A 252 0.69 20.21 -5.49
C GLU A 252 0.11 20.72 -4.17
N THR A 253 -0.48 19.83 -3.38
CA THR A 253 -1.09 20.18 -2.09
C THR A 253 -0.15 19.98 -0.92
N ARG A 254 0.99 19.30 -1.12
CA ARG A 254 1.95 18.85 -0.08
C ARG A 254 1.30 18.04 1.02
N GLU A 255 0.36 17.19 0.62
CA GLU A 255 -0.44 16.38 1.54
C GLU A 255 -0.64 14.96 1.00
N PRO A 256 -0.82 13.97 1.90
CA PRO A 256 -1.22 12.63 1.51
C PRO A 256 -2.58 12.63 0.80
N VAL A 257 -2.74 11.77 -0.21
CA VAL A 257 -3.97 11.65 -0.99
C VAL A 257 -5.03 10.94 -0.16
N LEU A 258 -6.18 11.57 0.07
CA LEU A 258 -7.27 10.95 0.82
C LEU A 258 -7.79 9.68 0.13
N PRO A 259 -8.15 8.63 0.90
CA PRO A 259 -8.83 7.46 0.34
C PRO A 259 -10.11 7.88 -0.38
N CYS A 260 -10.22 7.52 -1.66
CA CYS A 260 -11.40 7.81 -2.45
C CYS A 260 -12.00 6.52 -3.02
N LEU A 261 -13.32 6.40 -2.92
CA LEU A 261 -14.05 5.38 -3.66
C LEU A 261 -13.97 5.67 -5.16
N ARG A 262 -13.56 4.66 -5.94
CA ARG A 262 -13.41 4.75 -7.40
C ARG A 262 -14.68 5.37 -8.03
N GLY A 263 -14.56 6.58 -8.58
CA GLY A 263 -15.65 7.32 -9.22
C GLY A 263 -16.18 8.54 -8.46
N CYS A 264 -15.79 8.75 -7.20
CA CYS A 264 -16.11 9.97 -6.48
C CYS A 264 -15.07 11.07 -6.75
N LYS A 265 -15.52 12.26 -7.11
CA LYS A 265 -14.69 13.47 -7.03
C LYS A 265 -14.58 13.82 -5.55
N SER A 266 -13.38 13.75 -4.97
CA SER A 266 -13.13 14.13 -3.59
C SER A 266 -13.36 15.64 -3.45
N SER A 267 -14.55 16.01 -3.00
CA SER A 267 -14.80 17.36 -2.49
C SER A 267 -13.97 17.54 -1.23
N THR A 268 -13.14 18.58 -1.21
CA THR A 268 -12.35 19.07 -0.07
C THR A 268 -13.26 19.33 1.13
N SER A 269 -13.50 18.29 1.91
CA SER A 269 -14.07 18.39 3.25
C SER A 269 -12.93 18.07 4.19
N ALA A 270 -12.43 19.09 4.89
CA ALA A 270 -11.55 18.91 6.03
C ALA A 270 -12.14 17.79 6.90
N VAL A 271 -11.39 16.72 7.14
CA VAL A 271 -11.78 15.61 8.02
C VAL A 271 -11.85 16.19 9.43
N GLN A 272 -12.99 16.80 9.77
CA GLN A 272 -13.26 17.24 11.14
C GLN A 272 -13.68 16.00 11.91
N SER A 273 -12.70 15.35 12.54
CA SER A 273 -12.93 14.33 13.56
C SER A 273 -13.78 14.95 14.67
N LYS A 274 -15.08 14.67 14.67
CA LYS A 274 -15.99 15.13 15.73
C LYS A 274 -15.92 14.17 16.90
N GLN A 275 -15.90 14.81 18.07
CA GLN A 275 -15.68 14.33 19.40
C GLN A 275 -16.57 13.14 19.80
N GLN A 276 -15.92 12.14 20.42
CA GLN A 276 -16.47 10.92 21.02
C GLN A 276 -16.90 9.84 20.01
N GLN A 277 -15.95 8.94 19.67
CA GLN A 277 -16.25 7.81 18.82
C GLN A 277 -17.08 6.76 19.55
N ASP A 278 -18.29 6.51 19.04
CA ASP A 278 -19.19 5.46 19.51
C ASP A 278 -18.57 4.06 19.28
N SER A 279 -18.91 3.09 20.11
CA SER A 279 -18.46 1.69 19.98
C SER A 279 -18.75 1.12 18.59
N ASN A 280 -19.85 1.55 17.96
CA ASN A 280 -20.21 1.17 16.60
C ASN A 280 -19.18 1.67 15.57
N VAL A 281 -18.64 2.89 15.74
CA VAL A 281 -17.62 3.46 14.84
C VAL A 281 -16.30 2.70 14.95
N LEU A 282 -15.89 2.38 16.18
CA LEU A 282 -14.68 1.58 16.42
C LEU A 282 -14.79 0.17 15.83
N GLN A 283 -15.96 -0.44 15.94
CA GLN A 283 -16.24 -1.73 15.31
C GLN A 283 -16.14 -1.62 13.78
N VAL A 284 -16.65 -0.55 13.18
CA VAL A 284 -16.48 -0.29 11.73
C VAL A 284 -15.01 -0.19 11.38
N TYR A 285 -14.17 0.54 12.13
CA TYR A 285 -12.73 0.63 11.84
C TYR A 285 -12.02 -0.72 11.88
N LEU A 286 -12.24 -1.51 12.94
CA LEU A 286 -11.64 -2.84 13.05
C LEU A 286 -12.12 -3.80 11.97
N THR A 287 -13.40 -3.71 11.60
CA THR A 287 -13.98 -4.52 10.53
C THR A 287 -13.42 -4.13 9.17
N THR A 288 -13.32 -2.83 8.88
CA THR A 288 -12.71 -2.31 7.65
C THR A 288 -11.26 -2.77 7.53
N TRP A 289 -10.48 -2.70 8.60
CA TRP A 289 -9.10 -3.21 8.62
C TRP A 289 -9.04 -4.72 8.33
N LEU A 290 -9.97 -5.49 8.89
CA LEU A 290 -10.02 -6.95 8.74
C LEU A 290 -10.40 -7.39 7.33
N VAL A 291 -11.41 -6.76 6.74
CA VAL A 291 -11.98 -7.18 5.46
C VAL A 291 -11.02 -6.91 4.30
N GLU A 292 -10.14 -5.93 4.42
CA GLU A 292 -9.24 -5.48 3.35
C GLU A 292 -10.02 -5.10 2.09
N VAL A 293 -10.93 -4.13 2.25
CA VAL A 293 -11.99 -3.82 1.29
C VAL A 293 -11.50 -3.49 -0.13
N ASN A 294 -10.26 -3.03 -0.28
CA ASN A 294 -9.68 -2.70 -1.58
C ASN A 294 -8.91 -3.86 -2.23
N ILE A 295 -8.78 -5.00 -1.55
CA ILE A 295 -8.08 -6.20 -2.05
C ILE A 295 -9.10 -7.26 -2.45
N ASP A 296 -9.32 -7.43 -3.75
CA ASP A 296 -10.07 -8.56 -4.29
C ASP A 296 -9.20 -9.83 -4.24
N ARG A 297 -9.33 -10.60 -3.15
CA ARG A 297 -8.56 -11.84 -2.96
C ARG A 297 -8.78 -12.85 -4.08
N CYS A 298 -9.99 -12.94 -4.62
CA CYS A 298 -10.29 -13.86 -5.73
C CYS A 298 -9.52 -13.45 -6.98
N ARG A 299 -9.51 -12.15 -7.30
CA ARG A 299 -8.76 -11.62 -8.44
C ARG A 299 -7.25 -11.78 -8.25
N VAL A 300 -6.73 -11.55 -7.04
CA VAL A 300 -5.31 -11.78 -6.75
C VAL A 300 -4.93 -13.24 -6.97
N ASP A 301 -5.73 -14.18 -6.47
CA ASP A 301 -5.47 -15.62 -6.65
C ASP A 301 -5.59 -16.04 -8.13
N GLU A 302 -6.56 -15.48 -8.87
CA GLU A 302 -6.71 -15.68 -10.31
C GLU A 302 -5.46 -15.19 -11.07
N ILE A 303 -4.93 -14.01 -10.73
CA ILE A 303 -3.70 -13.48 -11.34
C ILE A 303 -2.54 -14.45 -11.12
N PHE A 304 -2.33 -14.94 -9.90
CA PHE A 304 -1.26 -15.91 -9.63
C PHE A 304 -1.50 -17.25 -10.36
N ALA A 305 -2.75 -17.69 -10.52
CA ALA A 305 -3.06 -18.89 -11.30
C ALA A 305 -2.77 -18.71 -12.79
N ILE A 306 -3.13 -17.58 -13.38
CA ILE A 306 -2.81 -17.23 -14.78
C ILE A 306 -1.30 -17.24 -14.99
N VAL A 307 -0.57 -16.55 -14.11
CA VAL A 307 0.89 -16.42 -14.21
C VAL A 307 1.57 -17.76 -13.97
N GLY A 308 1.15 -18.51 -12.95
CA GLY A 308 1.69 -19.82 -12.61
C GLY A 308 1.48 -20.85 -13.71
N GLY A 309 0.29 -20.86 -14.31
CA GLY A 309 -0.04 -21.72 -15.46
C GLY A 309 0.84 -21.42 -16.68
N GLU A 310 1.05 -20.13 -16.98
CA GLU A 310 1.90 -19.73 -18.10
C GLU A 310 3.39 -20.00 -17.81
N MET A 311 3.84 -19.76 -16.57
CA MET A 311 5.24 -19.94 -16.16
C MET A 311 5.64 -21.36 -15.81
N HIS A 312 4.66 -22.25 -15.66
CA HIS A 312 4.81 -23.59 -15.10
C HIS A 312 5.43 -23.54 -13.70
N VAL A 313 4.98 -22.59 -12.88
CA VAL A 313 5.41 -22.37 -11.49
C VAL A 313 4.18 -22.43 -10.59
N ASP A 314 4.29 -23.13 -9.47
CA ASP A 314 3.26 -23.12 -8.44
C ASP A 314 3.52 -21.99 -7.44
N PHE A 315 2.56 -21.07 -7.33
CA PHE A 315 2.59 -19.94 -6.39
C PHE A 315 1.62 -20.13 -5.21
N SER A 316 1.02 -21.32 -5.08
CA SER A 316 0.08 -21.69 -4.01
C SER A 316 0.70 -21.61 -2.62
#